data_AF-A0A7V1QW03-F1
#
_entry.id   AF-A0A7V1QW03-F1
#
_cell.length_a   1.000
_cell.length_b   1.000
_cell.length_c   1.000
_cell.angle_alpha   90.00
_cell.angle_beta   90.00
_cell.angle_gamma   90.00
#
_symmetry.space_group_name_H-M   'P 1'
#
loop_
_entity.id
_entity.type
_entity.pdbx_description
1 polymer ?
#
loop_
_entity_poly.entity_id
_entity_poly.type
_entity_poly.pdbx_seq_one_letter_code
_entity_poly.pdbx_strand_id
1 'polypeptide(L)'
;MAAELGPRLGVNLTQLRRFFGEVKRIEMLWSPPGAEDRARRRAILLEPRLSYQVQRQTQVRALRNVLQPCLKFAAKDRDRFQRFVEFYEALIAYAPRTTQGGRE
;
A
#
# COMPACT_ATOMS: atom_id res chain seq x y z
N MET A 1 -6.39 -15.01 0.00
CA MET A 1 -6.57 -13.55 -0.23
C MET A 1 -5.40 -12.89 -0.98
N ALA A 2 -4.22 -12.64 -0.40
CA ALA A 2 -3.13 -11.96 -1.12
C ALA A 2 -2.60 -12.73 -2.34
N ALA A 3 -2.42 -14.05 -2.20
CA ALA A 3 -1.95 -14.94 -3.27
C ALA A 3 -2.91 -15.05 -4.48
N GLU A 4 -4.22 -14.86 -4.27
CA GLU A 4 -5.22 -14.92 -5.34
C GLU A 4 -5.41 -13.57 -6.04
N LEU A 5 -5.17 -12.46 -5.33
CA LEU A 5 -5.36 -11.11 -5.85
C LEU A 5 -4.17 -10.64 -6.69
N GLY A 6 -2.93 -10.98 -6.29
CA GLY A 6 -1.70 -10.52 -6.95
C GLY A 6 -1.68 -10.69 -8.48
N PRO A 7 -1.93 -11.89 -9.03
CA PRO A 7 -1.92 -12.14 -10.48
C PRO A 7 -3.06 -11.45 -11.24
N ARG A 8 -4.21 -11.26 -10.61
CA ARG A 8 -5.44 -10.73 -11.23
C ARG A 8 -5.52 -9.21 -11.26
N LEU A 9 -4.69 -8.55 -10.47
CA LEU A 9 -4.76 -7.11 -10.24
C LEU A 9 -4.21 -6.28 -11.41
N GLY A 10 -3.37 -6.85 -12.28
CA GLY A 10 -2.80 -6.13 -13.44
C GLY A 10 -2.01 -4.88 -13.03
N VAL A 11 -1.45 -4.88 -11.83
CA VAL A 11 -0.91 -3.67 -11.21
C VAL A 11 0.54 -3.45 -11.62
N ASN A 12 0.85 -2.23 -12.02
CA ASN A 12 2.21 -1.79 -12.29
C ASN A 12 3.07 -1.87 -11.00
N LEU A 13 4.00 -2.81 -10.99
CA LEU A 13 4.88 -3.11 -9.85
C LEU A 13 5.64 -1.86 -9.35
N THR A 14 6.02 -0.97 -10.25
CA THR A 14 6.72 0.29 -9.94
C THR A 14 5.84 1.23 -9.11
N GLN A 15 4.54 1.29 -9.40
CA GLN A 15 3.58 2.11 -8.65
C GLN A 15 3.31 1.51 -7.26
N LEU A 16 3.14 0.18 -7.18
CA LEU A 16 3.03 -0.57 -5.92
C LEU A 16 4.21 -0.28 -5.00
N ARG A 17 5.43 -0.39 -5.52
CA ARG A 17 6.67 -0.14 -4.77
C ARG A 17 6.79 1.32 -4.33
N ARG A 18 6.42 2.28 -5.19
CA ARG A 18 6.46 3.71 -4.85
C ARG A 18 5.54 4.02 -3.67
N PHE A 19 4.30 3.52 -3.70
CA PHE A 19 3.35 3.73 -2.59
C PHE A 19 3.80 2.97 -1.33
N PHE A 20 4.32 1.75 -1.49
CA PHE A 20 4.85 0.97 -0.37
C PHE A 20 5.99 1.69 0.38
N GLY A 21 6.87 2.41 -0.33
CA GLY A 21 7.89 3.23 0.30
C GLY A 21 7.32 4.33 1.20
N GLU A 22 6.14 4.86 0.88
CA GLU A 22 5.43 5.81 1.77
C GLU A 22 4.85 5.11 3.00
N VAL A 23 4.29 3.91 2.83
CA VAL A 23 3.79 3.07 3.93
C VAL A 23 4.90 2.73 4.93
N LYS A 24 6.09 2.30 4.46
CA LYS A 24 7.23 2.01 5.34
C LYS A 24 7.75 3.25 6.09
N ARG A 25 7.72 4.43 5.48
CA ARG A 25 8.06 5.69 6.18
C ARG A 25 7.07 5.99 7.31
N ILE A 26 5.81 5.62 7.16
CA ILE A 26 4.80 5.78 8.21
C ILE A 26 4.97 4.70 9.28
N GLU A 27 5.24 3.45 8.90
CA GLU A 27 5.59 2.35 9.81
C GLU A 27 6.71 2.77 10.78
N MET A 28 7.79 3.33 10.25
CA MET A 28 8.93 3.82 11.05
C MET A 28 8.55 4.94 12.02
N LEU A 29 7.53 5.75 11.72
CA LEU A 29 7.06 6.81 12.61
C LEU A 29 6.28 6.28 13.82
N TRP A 30 5.84 5.04 13.81
CA TRP A 30 5.18 4.41 14.97
C TRP A 30 6.17 3.90 16.03
N SER A 31 7.46 3.79 15.71
CA SER A 31 8.49 3.30 16.63
C SER A 31 8.89 4.30 17.73
N PRO A 32 9.17 5.58 17.43
CA PRO A 32 9.59 6.51 18.47
C PRO A 32 8.44 6.88 19.42
N PRO A 33 8.68 6.92 20.75
CA PRO A 33 7.68 7.33 21.73
C PRO A 33 7.24 8.78 21.48
N GLY A 34 5.93 9.04 21.60
CA GLY A 34 5.34 10.37 21.38
C GLY A 34 5.07 10.74 19.91
N ALA A 35 5.39 9.88 18.95
CA ALA A 35 5.12 10.13 17.53
C ALA A 35 3.81 9.51 17.00
N GLU A 36 3.05 8.81 17.85
CA GLU A 36 1.87 8.03 17.48
C GLU A 36 0.80 8.87 16.78
N ASP A 37 0.49 10.07 17.29
CA ASP A 37 -0.46 10.99 16.66
C ASP A 37 -0.01 11.42 15.27
N ARG A 38 1.29 11.68 15.09
CA ARG A 38 1.85 12.04 13.78
C ARG A 38 1.78 10.85 12.82
N ALA A 39 2.12 9.65 13.28
CA ALA A 39 2.05 8.43 12.49
C ALA A 39 0.60 8.14 12.07
N ARG A 40 -0.34 8.23 13.01
CA ARG A 40 -1.77 8.07 12.78
C ARG A 40 -2.32 9.08 11.77
N ARG A 41 -2.01 10.37 11.94
CA ARG A 41 -2.40 11.42 10.96
C ARG A 41 -1.89 11.11 9.56
N ARG A 42 -0.64 10.67 9.43
CA ARG A 42 -0.08 10.29 8.11
C ARG A 42 -0.74 9.03 7.54
N ALA A 43 -1.05 8.04 8.37
CA ALA A 43 -1.79 6.84 7.95
C ALA A 43 -3.18 7.19 7.41
N ILE A 44 -3.92 8.09 8.07
CA ILE A 44 -5.23 8.57 7.59
C ILE A 44 -5.10 9.22 6.20
N LEU A 45 -4.03 9.99 5.96
CA LEU A 45 -3.80 10.68 4.69
C LEU A 45 -3.43 9.76 3.52
N LEU A 46 -3.13 8.48 3.76
CA LEU A 46 -2.88 7.51 2.69
C LEU A 46 -4.14 7.27 1.85
N GLU A 47 -5.33 7.24 2.46
CA GLU A 47 -6.59 7.01 1.75
C GLU A 47 -6.91 8.10 0.70
N PRO A 48 -6.94 9.40 1.05
CA PRO A 48 -7.19 10.45 0.08
C PRO A 48 -6.07 10.56 -0.97
N ARG A 49 -4.80 10.31 -0.60
CA ARG A 49 -3.68 10.29 -1.56
C ARG A 49 -3.84 9.20 -2.60
N LEU A 50 -4.20 7.99 -2.17
CA LEU A 50 -4.45 6.87 -3.08
C LEU A 50 -5.64 7.16 -4.00
N SER A 51 -6.71 7.76 -3.47
CA SER A 51 -7.88 8.16 -4.26
C SER A 51 -7.54 9.19 -5.33
N TYR A 52 -6.70 10.18 -5.01
CA TYR A 52 -6.25 11.20 -5.96
C TYR A 52 -5.35 10.62 -7.08
N GLN A 53 -4.45 9.71 -6.75
CA GLN A 53 -3.59 9.07 -7.74
C GLN A 53 -4.39 8.26 -8.79
N VAL A 54 -5.47 7.61 -8.36
CA VAL A 54 -6.33 6.80 -9.24
C VAL A 54 -7.15 7.64 -10.22
N GLN A 55 -7.54 8.87 -9.85
CA GLN A 55 -8.17 9.79 -10.78
C GLN A 55 -7.26 10.13 -11.98
N ARG A 56 -5.94 10.09 -11.77
CA ARG A 56 -4.94 10.35 -12.82
C ARG A 56 -4.52 9.08 -13.58
N GLN A 57 -4.73 7.90 -13.02
CA GLN A 57 -4.22 6.63 -13.54
C GLN A 57 -5.22 5.50 -13.28
N THR A 58 -6.07 5.21 -14.26
CA THR A 58 -7.10 4.16 -14.18
C THR A 58 -6.55 2.76 -13.91
N GLN A 59 -5.31 2.48 -14.31
CA GLN A 59 -4.57 1.24 -14.00
C GLN A 59 -4.36 0.97 -12.50
N VAL A 60 -4.50 2.00 -11.63
CA VAL A 60 -4.36 1.86 -10.16
C VAL A 60 -5.71 1.55 -9.50
N ARG A 61 -6.82 1.56 -10.25
CA ARG A 61 -8.18 1.41 -9.71
C ARG A 61 -8.39 0.08 -9.00
N ALA A 62 -7.89 -1.02 -9.58
CA ALA A 62 -8.02 -2.34 -8.98
C ALA A 62 -7.26 -2.43 -7.64
N LEU A 63 -6.04 -1.88 -7.57
CA LEU A 63 -5.27 -1.78 -6.34
C LEU A 63 -5.99 -0.95 -5.28
N ARG A 64 -6.57 0.20 -5.67
CA ARG A 64 -7.32 1.06 -4.77
C ARG A 64 -8.49 0.32 -4.11
N ASN A 65 -9.26 -0.43 -4.90
CA ASN A 65 -10.44 -1.14 -4.38
C ASN A 65 -10.07 -2.13 -3.27
N VAL A 66 -8.87 -2.72 -3.33
CA VAL A 66 -8.34 -3.60 -2.28
C VAL A 66 -7.78 -2.80 -1.10
N LEU A 67 -6.93 -1.80 -1.37
CA LEU A 67 -6.20 -1.09 -0.31
C LEU A 67 -7.06 -0.10 0.48
N GLN A 68 -8.07 0.53 -0.14
CA GLN A 68 -8.89 1.55 0.50
C GLN A 68 -9.61 1.06 1.77
N PRO A 69 -10.32 -0.09 1.78
CA PRO A 69 -10.91 -0.61 3.01
C PRO A 69 -9.84 -1.01 4.04
N CYS A 70 -8.70 -1.54 3.60
CA CYS A 70 -7.59 -1.88 4.49
C CYS A 70 -6.99 -0.64 5.19
N LEU A 71 -6.83 0.47 4.47
CA LEU A 71 -6.30 1.73 5.02
C LEU A 71 -7.21 2.32 6.10
N LYS A 72 -8.53 2.26 5.92
CA LYS A 72 -9.51 2.68 6.94
C LYS A 72 -9.36 1.91 8.25
N PHE A 73 -9.01 0.62 8.15
CA PHE A 73 -8.75 -0.22 9.32
C PHE A 73 -7.36 0.04 9.92
N ALA A 74 -6.33 0.14 9.07
CA ALA A 74 -4.94 0.35 9.44
C ALA A 74 -4.71 1.65 10.21
N ALA A 75 -5.43 2.72 9.87
CA ALA A 75 -5.23 4.04 10.47
C ALA A 75 -5.75 4.18 11.91
N LYS A 76 -6.32 3.11 12.51
CA LYS A 76 -6.89 3.19 13.86
C LYS A 76 -5.82 3.10 14.96
N ASP A 77 -4.80 2.29 14.77
CA ASP A 77 -3.73 2.03 15.75
C ASP A 77 -2.52 1.36 15.10
N ARG A 78 -1.41 1.29 15.86
CA ARG A 78 -0.13 0.73 15.41
C ARG A 78 -0.22 -0.73 14.97
N ASP A 79 -0.92 -1.55 15.74
CA ASP A 79 -1.00 -3.00 15.54
C ASP A 79 -1.80 -3.33 14.26
N ARG A 80 -2.88 -2.60 13.99
CA ARG A 80 -3.61 -2.67 12.71
C ARG A 80 -2.79 -2.13 11.55
N PHE A 81 -2.00 -1.08 11.77
CA PHE A 81 -1.09 -0.58 10.74
C PHE A 81 -0.02 -1.62 10.39
N GLN A 82 0.54 -2.32 11.38
CA GLN A 82 1.53 -3.37 11.16
C GLN A 82 0.97 -4.51 10.30
N ARG A 83 -0.23 -5.01 10.63
CA ARG A 83 -0.90 -6.05 9.82
C ARG A 83 -1.16 -5.62 8.38
N PHE A 84 -1.43 -4.33 8.17
CA PHE A 84 -1.57 -3.78 6.83
C PHE A 84 -0.23 -3.79 6.07
N VAL A 85 0.88 -3.46 6.73
CA VAL A 85 2.22 -3.55 6.11
C VAL A 85 2.52 -4.98 5.70
N GLU A 86 2.29 -5.96 6.58
CA GLU A 86 2.53 -7.39 6.30
C GLU A 86 1.66 -7.88 5.12
N PHE A 87 0.38 -7.49 5.09
CA PHE A 87 -0.50 -7.78 3.96
C PHE A 87 0.00 -7.17 2.65
N TYR A 88 0.49 -5.93 2.68
CA TYR A 88 1.03 -5.26 1.52
C TYR A 88 2.32 -5.93 1.03
N GLU A 89 3.21 -6.34 1.94
CA GLU A 89 4.42 -7.10 1.61
C GLU A 89 4.09 -8.43 0.93
N ALA A 90 3.09 -9.16 1.46
CA ALA A 90 2.57 -10.36 0.82
C ALA A 90 2.01 -10.04 -0.58
N LEU A 91 1.25 -8.95 -0.72
CA LEU A 91 0.71 -8.53 -2.03
C LEU A 91 1.81 -8.28 -3.05
N ILE A 92 2.91 -7.60 -2.66
CA ILE A 92 4.07 -7.39 -3.53
C ILE A 92 4.76 -8.72 -3.86
N ALA A 93 4.91 -9.62 -2.89
CA ALA A 93 5.57 -10.90 -3.07
C ALA A 93 4.85 -11.80 -4.07
N TYR A 94 3.51 -11.78 -4.06
CA TYR A 94 2.66 -12.53 -5.00
C TYR A 94 2.32 -11.77 -6.28
N ALA A 95 2.64 -10.49 -6.38
CA ALA A 95 2.44 -9.75 -7.62
C ALA A 95 3.33 -10.35 -8.72
N PRO A 96 2.79 -10.61 -9.92
CA PRO A 96 3.58 -11.17 -11.01
C PRO A 96 4.77 -10.25 -11.26
N ARG A 97 5.98 -10.81 -11.30
CA ARG A 97 7.17 -10.07 -11.73
C ARG A 97 7.00 -9.79 -13.22
N THR A 98 6.23 -8.77 -13.57
CA THR A 98 6.25 -8.22 -14.92
C THR A 98 7.63 -7.58 -15.10
N THR A 99 8.59 -8.38 -15.53
CA THR A 99 9.84 -7.94 -16.11
C THR A 99 9.50 -7.16 -17.36
N GLN A 100 9.24 -5.86 -17.24
CA GLN A 100 9.59 -4.95 -18.34
C GLN A 100 11.12 -4.90 -18.37
N GLY A 101 11.69 -5.85 -19.10
CA GLY A 101 13.12 -6.09 -19.16
C GLY A 101 13.52 -7.32 -19.95
N GLY A 102 12.69 -7.74 -20.92
CA GLY A 102 13.23 -8.41 -22.11
C GLY A 102 13.76 -7.31 -23.02
N ARG A 103 15.07 -7.05 -22.93
CA ARG A 103 15.81 -6.43 -24.03
C ARG A 103 16.56 -7.57 -24.69
N GLU A 104 15.99 -8.08 -25.78
CA GLU A 104 16.74 -8.67 -26.88
C GLU A 104 17.41 -7.55 -27.69
#